data_AF-A0A963VCY1-F1
#
_entry.id   AF-A0A963VCY1-F1
#
_cell.length_a   1.000
_cell.length_b   1.000
_cell.length_c   1.000
_cell.angle_alpha   90.00
_cell.angle_beta   90.00
_cell.angle_gamma   90.00
#
_symmetry.space_group_name_H-M   'P 1'
#
loop_
_entity.id
_entity.type
_entity.pdbx_description
1 polymer ?
#
loop_
_entity_poly.entity_id
_entity_poly.type
_entity_poly.pdbx_seq_one_letter_code
_entity_poly.pdbx_strand_id
1 'polypeptide(L)'
;MFQIGLALEAARRAAASAPLPAPHHVFVVAGDANASGRAPETDLDVYPESARHWAALDSWAPVGSRLYHGPWETGAVARPDPAANHGWARAFANAYQAAFPDNAVHLIGVARDASGFANGTWTRGNSAYEAAVARVNAALAALPGNAVLRGILWHQGDADSQVPATLAGYANALDQCIDNLREDIAAANGSTPFVVGGHAPLSGLYHPVVQNTCQSCVNRKPHTGYADPSVPTEASLFDGLHLTAASNAAMGQAYLAGLLEAEANVSTAPTGPVTPGGLAHYPLPRAIVSSVAGVSLGTANADRIIILAVTARSDVAIRPISVKVGAIPLTRAGTPELGGDLCGVTFYYGRIPFGTSATVEVTFDALCYNGQAAIAVLPVYGARLHLANAAGYASAQSAVGTTAIGTTVQAEQGDLVVALVAGVSNTPAATINLAQTLSSIAGNVKYGVYSGAGIAASTGPFALSCQFPLSHVRVGLGVLVLRPA
;
A
#
# COMPACT_ATOMS: atom_id res chain seq x y z
N MET A 1 61.37 -28.00 -23.83
CA MET A 1 60.61 -26.74 -23.96
C MET A 1 59.10 -27.01 -24.11
N PHE A 2 58.54 -27.99 -23.38
CA PHE A 2 57.16 -28.49 -23.60
C PHE A 2 56.42 -28.79 -22.28
N GLN A 3 56.73 -28.05 -21.21
CA GLN A 3 56.04 -28.20 -19.92
C GLN A 3 55.63 -26.87 -19.25
N ILE A 4 55.88 -25.71 -19.88
CA ILE A 4 55.46 -24.40 -19.37
C ILE A 4 54.13 -23.93 -20.00
N GLY A 5 53.78 -24.41 -21.20
CA GLY A 5 52.55 -24.03 -21.91
C GLY A 5 51.26 -24.62 -21.30
N LEU A 6 51.31 -25.86 -20.81
CA LEU A 6 50.13 -26.56 -20.29
C LEU A 6 49.65 -26.05 -18.91
N ALA A 7 50.54 -25.47 -18.10
CA ALA A 7 50.17 -24.88 -16.81
C ALA A 7 49.50 -23.50 -16.98
N LEU A 8 49.85 -22.74 -18.02
CA LEU A 8 49.28 -21.42 -18.28
C LEU A 8 47.88 -21.50 -18.92
N GLU A 9 47.62 -22.53 -19.73
CA GLU A 9 46.29 -22.80 -20.30
C GLU A 9 45.30 -23.40 -19.27
N ALA A 10 45.78 -24.21 -18.32
CA ALA A 10 44.97 -24.69 -17.21
C ALA A 10 44.56 -23.55 -16.25
N ALA A 11 45.46 -22.60 -15.98
CA ALA A 11 45.15 -21.41 -15.18
C ALA A 11 44.19 -20.44 -15.91
N ARG A 12 44.30 -20.30 -17.24
CA ARG A 12 43.35 -19.52 -18.07
C ARG A 12 41.97 -20.15 -18.18
N ARG A 13 41.87 -21.48 -18.20
CA ARG A 13 40.57 -22.19 -18.20
C ARG A 13 39.91 -22.24 -16.82
N ALA A 14 40.68 -22.22 -15.74
CA ALA A 14 40.14 -22.09 -14.38
C ALA A 14 39.66 -20.66 -14.05
N ALA A 15 40.20 -19.63 -14.71
CA ALA A 15 39.80 -18.23 -14.53
C ALA A 15 38.60 -17.79 -15.40
N ALA A 16 38.11 -18.63 -16.32
CA ALA A 16 37.03 -18.29 -17.25
C ALA A 16 35.66 -18.90 -16.90
N SER A 17 35.50 -19.51 -15.73
CA SER A 17 34.19 -19.94 -15.23
C SER A 17 34.11 -20.02 -13.71
N ALA A 18 34.77 -19.11 -12.99
CA ALA A 18 34.20 -18.73 -11.70
C ALA A 18 32.85 -18.06 -12.01
N PRO A 19 31.73 -18.46 -11.38
CA PRO A 19 30.50 -17.67 -11.48
C PRO A 19 30.88 -16.22 -11.19
N LEU A 20 30.46 -15.29 -12.04
CA LEU A 20 30.57 -13.87 -11.69
C LEU A 20 29.96 -13.72 -10.29
N PRO A 21 30.60 -12.98 -9.37
CA PRO A 21 30.03 -12.74 -8.06
C PRO A 21 28.58 -12.26 -8.23
N ALA A 22 27.67 -12.84 -7.45
CA ALA A 22 26.27 -12.42 -7.39
C ALA A 22 26.20 -10.88 -7.41
N PRO A 23 25.41 -10.26 -8.32
CA PRO A 23 25.17 -8.82 -8.26
C PRO A 23 24.75 -8.41 -6.85
N HIS A 24 25.35 -7.34 -6.34
CA HIS A 24 25.01 -6.82 -5.01
C HIS A 24 23.83 -5.87 -5.16
N HIS A 25 22.64 -6.30 -4.72
CA HIS A 25 21.44 -5.49 -4.75
C HIS A 25 21.28 -4.77 -3.42
N VAL A 26 21.34 -3.44 -3.49
CA VAL A 26 21.37 -2.56 -2.33
C VAL A 26 20.01 -1.91 -2.13
N PHE A 27 19.54 -1.86 -0.90
CA PHE A 27 18.31 -1.18 -0.50
C PHE A 27 18.57 -0.26 0.67
N VAL A 28 18.03 0.95 0.61
CA VAL A 28 18.01 1.88 1.75
C VAL A 28 16.70 1.66 2.52
N VAL A 29 16.77 1.53 3.84
CA VAL A 29 15.61 1.41 4.72
C VAL A 29 15.53 2.66 5.60
N ALA A 30 14.58 3.53 5.28
CA ALA A 30 14.42 4.88 5.84
C ALA A 30 13.03 5.08 6.46
N GLY A 31 12.89 6.14 7.26
CA GLY A 31 11.64 6.52 7.90
C GLY A 31 11.69 6.50 9.43
N ASP A 32 10.64 6.05 10.10
CA ASP A 32 10.49 6.14 11.56
C ASP A 32 10.65 4.81 12.31
N ALA A 33 10.04 4.71 13.50
CA ALA A 33 10.15 3.54 14.36
C ALA A 33 9.59 2.28 13.69
N ASN A 34 8.54 2.38 12.87
CA ASN A 34 8.01 1.23 12.14
C ASN A 34 8.95 0.79 11.00
N ALA A 35 9.77 1.69 10.42
CA ALA A 35 10.88 1.31 9.54
C ALA A 35 12.02 0.62 10.29
N SER A 36 12.30 1.06 11.53
CA SER A 36 13.37 0.50 12.36
C SER A 36 13.09 -0.90 12.92
N GLY A 37 11.80 -1.27 12.99
CA GLY A 37 11.32 -2.52 13.58
C GLY A 37 11.29 -2.48 15.11
N ARG A 38 10.10 -2.60 15.70
CA ARG A 38 9.87 -2.59 17.16
C ARG A 38 9.20 -3.85 17.70
N ALA A 39 8.78 -4.76 16.82
CA ALA A 39 8.10 -5.96 17.28
C ALA A 39 9.04 -6.82 18.13
N PRO A 40 8.50 -7.46 19.18
CA PRO A 40 9.21 -8.49 19.89
C PRO A 40 9.83 -9.52 18.92
N GLU A 41 11.04 -9.96 19.21
CA GLU A 41 11.71 -11.02 18.50
C GLU A 41 10.90 -12.30 18.64
N THR A 42 10.77 -13.01 17.52
CA THR A 42 10.05 -14.26 17.42
C THR A 42 10.89 -15.21 16.58
N ASP A 43 10.62 -16.52 16.69
CA ASP A 43 11.27 -17.53 15.85
C ASP A 43 10.81 -17.48 14.38
N LEU A 44 9.97 -16.50 14.01
CA LEU A 44 9.24 -16.49 12.76
C LEU A 44 10.10 -16.22 11.52
N ASP A 45 11.33 -15.72 11.64
CA ASP A 45 12.29 -15.62 10.52
C ASP A 45 13.67 -15.08 10.97
N VAL A 46 14.74 -15.41 10.23
CA VAL A 46 16.06 -14.73 10.29
C VAL A 46 16.34 -14.03 8.95
N TYR A 47 17.25 -13.05 8.93
CA TYR A 47 17.74 -12.50 7.64
C TYR A 47 18.40 -13.60 6.81
N PRO A 48 18.37 -13.52 5.46
CA PRO A 48 19.11 -14.44 4.61
C PRO A 48 20.58 -14.49 5.03
N GLU A 49 21.21 -15.66 5.01
CA GLU A 49 22.63 -15.81 5.39
C GLU A 49 23.56 -14.95 4.52
N SER A 50 23.18 -14.74 3.25
CA SER A 50 23.85 -13.86 2.30
C SER A 50 23.66 -12.37 2.58
N ALA A 51 22.64 -11.99 3.37
CA ALA A 51 22.28 -10.60 3.58
C ALA A 51 23.35 -9.87 4.41
N ARG A 52 23.67 -8.65 4.01
CA ARG A 52 24.62 -7.78 4.71
C ARG A 52 23.97 -6.44 5.01
N HIS A 53 24.42 -5.79 6.08
CA HIS A 53 24.09 -4.40 6.35
C HIS A 53 25.33 -3.52 6.50
N TRP A 54 25.15 -2.20 6.37
CA TRP A 54 26.15 -1.25 6.84
C TRP A 54 26.05 -1.14 8.37
N ALA A 55 27.05 -1.62 9.09
CA ALA A 55 27.03 -1.77 10.55
C ALA A 55 27.53 -0.50 11.30
N ALA A 56 27.63 -0.59 12.63
CA ALA A 56 28.05 0.50 13.53
C ALA A 56 29.53 0.88 13.42
N LEU A 57 30.36 -0.03 12.89
CA LEU A 57 31.79 0.21 12.64
C LEU A 57 32.04 0.66 11.20
N ASP A 58 31.03 1.22 10.54
CA ASP A 58 31.10 1.66 9.14
C ASP A 58 31.74 0.60 8.23
N SER A 59 31.17 -0.61 8.30
CA SER A 59 31.60 -1.77 7.53
C SER A 59 30.42 -2.67 7.19
N TRP A 60 30.54 -3.41 6.09
CA TRP A 60 29.56 -4.43 5.70
C TRP A 60 29.70 -5.67 6.58
N ALA A 61 28.62 -6.05 7.27
CA ALA A 61 28.59 -7.22 8.16
C ALA A 61 27.29 -8.03 7.96
N PRO A 62 27.23 -9.31 8.37
CA PRO A 62 25.97 -10.03 8.50
C PRO A 62 24.99 -9.23 9.38
N VAL A 63 23.70 -9.21 9.00
CA VAL A 63 22.70 -8.37 9.66
C VAL A 63 22.46 -8.77 11.11
N GLY A 64 22.58 -10.07 11.44
CA GLY A 64 22.25 -10.59 12.76
C GLY A 64 20.74 -10.56 13.03
N SER A 65 20.34 -10.23 14.26
CA SER A 65 18.92 -10.15 14.64
C SER A 65 18.25 -8.85 14.18
N ARG A 66 18.98 -7.74 14.02
CA ARG A 66 18.37 -6.43 13.73
C ARG A 66 19.16 -5.65 12.69
N LEU A 67 18.45 -4.97 11.80
CA LEU A 67 19.07 -3.98 10.91
C LEU A 67 19.57 -2.80 11.74
N TYR A 68 20.82 -2.39 11.51
CA TYR A 68 21.38 -1.23 12.18
C TYR A 68 21.02 0.03 11.39
N HIS A 69 20.39 1.00 12.05
CA HIS A 69 19.90 2.22 11.39
C HIS A 69 20.80 3.45 11.55
N GLY A 70 21.96 3.29 12.19
CA GLY A 70 22.96 4.34 12.31
C GLY A 70 23.23 4.78 13.74
N PRO A 71 24.16 5.73 13.92
CA PRO A 71 24.67 6.12 15.23
C PRO A 71 23.62 6.83 16.11
N TRP A 72 22.50 7.26 15.54
CA TRP A 72 21.39 7.84 16.30
C TRP A 72 20.53 6.81 17.06
N GLU A 73 20.80 5.51 16.91
CA GLU A 73 20.20 4.46 17.75
C GLU A 73 20.76 4.43 19.20
N THR A 74 21.13 5.60 19.76
CA THR A 74 21.68 5.74 21.11
C THR A 74 20.57 5.93 22.15
N GLY A 75 20.40 4.95 23.05
CA GLY A 75 19.54 5.01 24.24
C GLY A 75 18.49 3.91 24.31
N ALA A 76 17.88 3.70 25.48
CA ALA A 76 16.83 2.69 25.71
C ALA A 76 15.50 2.97 24.98
N VAL A 77 15.34 4.17 24.40
CA VAL A 77 14.19 4.54 23.55
C VAL A 77 14.48 4.20 22.08
N ALA A 78 15.74 4.30 21.64
CA ALA A 78 16.18 4.02 20.28
C ALA A 78 16.65 2.57 20.06
N ARG A 79 17.03 1.89 21.16
CA ARG A 79 17.14 0.45 21.22
C ARG A 79 15.84 -0.05 21.86
N PRO A 80 14.96 -0.71 21.11
CA PRO A 80 13.89 -1.49 21.73
C PRO A 80 14.49 -2.40 22.82
N ASP A 81 13.64 -2.92 23.69
CA ASP A 81 13.99 -4.07 24.54
C ASP A 81 14.88 -5.05 23.73
N PRO A 82 15.97 -5.61 24.28
CA PRO A 82 16.74 -6.67 23.59
C PRO A 82 15.87 -7.77 22.98
N ALA A 83 14.65 -7.95 23.49
CA ALA A 83 13.61 -8.81 22.95
C ALA A 83 12.77 -8.18 21.82
N ALA A 84 13.09 -7.03 21.21
CA ALA A 84 12.32 -6.36 20.16
C ALA A 84 13.20 -5.99 18.96
N ASN A 85 13.44 -6.97 18.09
CA ASN A 85 14.37 -6.84 16.96
C ASN A 85 13.70 -7.10 15.60
N HIS A 86 12.38 -7.27 15.58
CA HIS A 86 11.68 -7.70 14.38
C HIS A 86 11.11 -6.51 13.60
N GLY A 87 11.55 -6.36 12.35
CA GLY A 87 11.10 -5.34 11.40
C GLY A 87 10.91 -5.93 10.00
N TRP A 88 10.03 -5.30 9.21
CA TRP A 88 9.65 -5.79 7.88
C TRP A 88 10.81 -5.91 6.89
N ALA A 89 11.93 -5.19 7.10
CA ALA A 89 13.13 -5.31 6.27
C ALA A 89 13.70 -6.75 6.24
N ARG A 90 13.49 -7.53 7.32
CA ARG A 90 13.87 -8.95 7.40
C ARG A 90 13.07 -9.79 6.41
N ALA A 91 11.75 -9.71 6.49
CA ALA A 91 10.85 -10.44 5.61
C ALA A 91 10.98 -9.96 4.16
N PHE A 92 11.21 -8.66 3.93
CA PHE A 92 11.53 -8.13 2.60
C PHE A 92 12.80 -8.77 2.04
N ALA A 93 13.89 -8.85 2.81
CA ALA A 93 15.13 -9.46 2.35
C ALA A 93 14.94 -10.95 2.01
N ASN A 94 14.18 -11.69 2.81
CA ASN A 94 13.82 -13.10 2.52
C ASN A 94 12.99 -13.21 1.23
N ALA A 95 11.95 -12.40 1.08
CA ALA A 95 11.10 -12.37 -0.10
C ALA A 95 11.91 -12.03 -1.36
N TYR A 96 12.78 -11.02 -1.26
CA TYR A 96 13.64 -10.58 -2.35
C TYR A 96 14.64 -11.67 -2.74
N GLN A 97 15.34 -12.28 -1.76
CA GLN A 97 16.28 -13.36 -2.02
C GLN A 97 15.60 -14.57 -2.65
N ALA A 98 14.35 -14.89 -2.27
CA ALA A 98 13.58 -15.96 -2.88
C ALA A 98 13.19 -15.66 -4.34
N ALA A 99 12.82 -14.41 -4.64
CA ALA A 99 12.49 -13.97 -6.00
C ALA A 99 13.73 -13.81 -6.90
N PHE A 100 14.89 -13.51 -6.29
CA PHE A 100 16.15 -13.22 -6.97
C PHE A 100 17.32 -13.99 -6.33
N PRO A 101 17.34 -15.33 -6.43
CA PRO A 101 18.26 -16.20 -5.69
C PRO A 101 19.74 -15.97 -6.04
N ASP A 102 20.03 -15.45 -7.23
CA ASP A 102 21.39 -15.25 -7.72
C ASP A 102 22.00 -13.89 -7.29
N ASN A 103 21.29 -13.08 -6.51
CA ASN A 103 21.73 -11.74 -6.10
C ASN A 103 21.94 -11.67 -4.59
N ALA A 104 23.01 -10.99 -4.16
CA ALA A 104 23.26 -10.74 -2.75
C ALA A 104 22.46 -9.51 -2.28
N VAL A 105 21.78 -9.62 -1.14
CA VAL A 105 20.98 -8.51 -0.57
C VAL A 105 21.81 -7.69 0.40
N HIS A 106 21.88 -6.38 0.16
CA HIS A 106 22.58 -5.40 1.00
C HIS A 106 21.60 -4.35 1.51
N LEU A 107 21.55 -4.14 2.81
CA LEU A 107 20.63 -3.21 3.46
C LEU A 107 21.39 -2.05 4.11
N ILE A 108 20.92 -0.83 3.90
CA ILE A 108 21.44 0.36 4.58
C ILE A 108 20.32 0.95 5.40
N GLY A 109 20.35 0.72 6.71
CA GLY A 109 19.41 1.32 7.63
C GLY A 109 19.75 2.78 7.89
N VAL A 110 18.75 3.65 7.74
CA VAL A 110 18.79 5.07 8.13
C VAL A 110 17.51 5.58 8.82
N ALA A 111 16.57 4.69 9.14
CA ALA A 111 15.38 5.03 9.92
C ALA A 111 15.72 5.67 11.27
N ARG A 112 14.85 6.56 11.74
CA ARG A 112 15.02 7.30 12.98
C ARG A 112 13.68 7.50 13.67
N ASP A 113 13.61 7.14 14.94
CA ASP A 113 12.35 7.23 15.70
C ASP A 113 11.84 8.65 15.86
N ALA A 114 10.51 8.76 16.01
CA ALA A 114 9.81 10.04 16.17
C ALA A 114 10.23 11.08 15.11
N SER A 115 10.60 10.62 13.91
CA SER A 115 11.02 11.47 12.81
C SER A 115 9.85 11.86 11.93
N GLY A 116 9.91 13.06 11.37
CA GLY A 116 8.95 13.52 10.39
C GLY A 116 9.37 14.81 9.69
N PHE A 117 8.48 15.31 8.85
CA PHE A 117 8.68 16.60 8.18
C PHE A 117 8.39 17.76 9.13
N ALA A 118 7.39 17.61 10.00
CA ALA A 118 6.99 18.60 11.00
C ALA A 118 8.12 19.00 11.96
N ASN A 119 9.04 18.09 12.26
CA ASN A 119 10.21 18.36 13.10
C ASN A 119 11.51 18.47 12.30
N GLY A 120 11.42 18.52 10.97
CA GLY A 120 12.55 18.74 10.07
C GLY A 120 13.53 17.57 9.96
N THR A 121 13.22 16.39 10.48
CA THR A 121 14.16 15.26 10.45
C THR A 121 14.49 14.84 9.01
N TRP A 122 13.49 14.89 8.13
CA TRP A 122 13.58 14.46 6.73
C TRP A 122 13.59 15.62 5.74
N THR A 123 14.03 16.79 6.18
CA THR A 123 14.16 18.00 5.35
C THR A 123 15.61 18.19 4.93
N ARG A 124 15.86 18.32 3.62
CA ARG A 124 17.20 18.58 3.06
C ARG A 124 17.85 19.80 3.72
N GLY A 125 19.15 19.72 4.00
CA GLY A 125 19.91 20.74 4.73
C GLY A 125 19.86 20.60 6.26
N ASN A 126 18.93 19.83 6.82
CA ASN A 126 18.93 19.56 8.26
C ASN A 126 19.87 18.41 8.61
N SER A 127 20.49 18.50 9.79
CA SER A 127 21.56 17.58 10.21
C SER A 127 21.18 16.10 10.19
N ALA A 128 19.91 15.77 10.46
CA ALA A 128 19.44 14.39 10.46
C ALA A 128 19.36 13.80 9.04
N TYR A 129 18.82 14.56 8.10
CA TYR A 129 18.78 14.19 6.69
C TYR A 129 20.20 14.05 6.12
N GLU A 130 21.05 15.06 6.35
CA GLU A 130 22.44 15.05 5.85
C GLU A 130 23.24 13.87 6.41
N ALA A 131 23.04 13.52 7.69
CA ALA A 131 23.67 12.35 8.29
C ALA A 131 23.17 11.02 7.66
N ALA A 132 21.89 10.92 7.33
CA ALA A 132 21.33 9.76 6.64
C ALA A 132 21.91 9.61 5.24
N VAL A 133 21.93 10.67 4.44
CA VAL A 133 22.53 10.68 3.10
C VAL A 133 24.01 10.35 3.14
N ALA A 134 24.77 10.99 4.04
CA ALA A 134 26.21 10.73 4.19
C ALA A 134 26.48 9.27 4.53
N ARG A 135 25.69 8.67 5.43
CA ARG A 135 25.78 7.25 5.77
C ARG A 135 25.49 6.34 4.58
N VAL A 136 24.45 6.63 3.80
CA VAL A 136 24.12 5.86 2.59
C VAL A 136 25.26 5.93 1.58
N ASN A 137 25.77 7.13 1.31
CA ASN A 137 26.84 7.33 0.35
C ASN A 137 28.15 6.66 0.79
N ALA A 138 28.48 6.68 2.10
CA ALA A 138 29.63 5.95 2.63
C ALA A 138 29.50 4.42 2.45
N ALA A 139 28.32 3.87 2.73
CA ALA A 139 28.04 2.45 2.55
C ALA A 139 28.16 2.01 1.08
N LEU A 140 27.60 2.82 0.17
CA LEU A 140 27.67 2.58 -1.29
C LEU A 140 29.10 2.64 -1.81
N ALA A 141 29.91 3.59 -1.33
CA ALA A 141 31.32 3.72 -1.73
C ALA A 141 32.19 2.53 -1.28
N ALA A 142 31.76 1.79 -0.24
CA ALA A 142 32.45 0.62 0.27
C ALA A 142 32.05 -0.70 -0.40
N LEU A 143 31.08 -0.67 -1.33
CA LEU A 143 30.65 -1.86 -2.08
C LEU A 143 31.49 -2.10 -3.33
N PRO A 144 31.54 -3.35 -3.84
CA PRO A 144 32.18 -3.64 -5.11
C PRO A 144 31.47 -2.96 -6.29
N GLY A 145 32.20 -2.77 -7.40
CA GLY A 145 31.71 -2.02 -8.57
C GLY A 145 30.52 -2.65 -9.32
N ASN A 146 30.12 -3.89 -8.98
CA ASN A 146 28.90 -4.54 -9.49
C ASN A 146 27.68 -4.35 -8.57
N ALA A 147 27.77 -3.48 -7.57
CA ALA A 147 26.65 -3.13 -6.71
C ALA A 147 25.68 -2.17 -7.40
N VAL A 148 24.39 -2.42 -7.21
CA VAL A 148 23.30 -1.64 -7.80
C VAL A 148 22.33 -1.23 -6.70
N LEU A 149 22.08 0.07 -6.55
CA LEU A 149 21.00 0.57 -5.71
C LEU A 149 19.66 0.24 -6.37
N ARG A 150 18.95 -0.72 -5.78
CA ARG A 150 17.69 -1.26 -6.33
C ARG A 150 16.45 -0.57 -5.78
N GLY A 151 16.56 0.13 -4.66
CA GLY A 151 15.47 0.98 -4.21
C GLY A 151 15.69 1.63 -2.85
N ILE A 152 14.81 2.58 -2.56
CA ILE A 152 14.69 3.25 -1.27
C ILE A 152 13.32 2.83 -0.69
N LEU A 153 13.34 2.24 0.50
CA LEU A 153 12.17 1.71 1.20
C LEU A 153 11.88 2.61 2.38
N TRP A 154 10.68 3.16 2.42
CA TRP A 154 10.31 4.26 3.31
C TRP A 154 9.05 3.94 4.12
N HIS A 155 9.14 3.99 5.45
CA HIS A 155 7.97 3.92 6.34
C HIS A 155 8.00 5.09 7.31
N GLN A 156 7.17 6.11 7.10
CA GLN A 156 7.13 7.27 7.98
C GLN A 156 5.77 7.96 7.88
N GLY A 157 5.32 8.53 9.00
CA GLY A 157 4.21 9.49 9.03
C GLY A 157 3.59 9.68 10.42
N ASP A 158 4.00 8.85 11.40
CA ASP A 158 3.46 8.85 12.75
C ASP A 158 3.70 10.19 13.49
N ALA A 159 4.87 10.82 13.28
CA ALA A 159 5.17 12.12 13.88
C ALA A 159 4.36 13.27 13.26
N ASP A 160 4.20 13.27 11.93
CA ASP A 160 3.45 14.31 11.20
C ASP A 160 1.95 14.24 11.49
N SER A 161 1.43 13.03 11.73
CA SER A 161 0.03 12.79 12.11
C SER A 161 -0.39 13.49 13.40
N GLN A 162 0.58 13.84 14.26
CA GLN A 162 0.35 14.53 15.54
C GLN A 162 0.35 16.06 15.42
N VAL A 163 0.67 16.61 14.25
CA VAL A 163 0.81 18.07 14.06
C VAL A 163 -0.18 18.55 12.99
N PRO A 164 -1.44 18.88 13.39
CA PRO A 164 -2.51 19.22 12.44
C PRO A 164 -2.13 20.29 11.41
N ALA A 165 -1.34 21.29 11.83
CA ALA A 165 -0.89 22.39 10.97
C ALA A 165 -0.02 21.94 9.78
N THR A 166 0.57 20.74 9.83
CA THR A 166 1.48 20.22 8.80
C THR A 166 0.80 19.24 7.84
N LEU A 167 -0.40 18.76 8.16
CA LEU A 167 -1.14 17.77 7.37
C LEU A 167 -1.37 18.23 5.92
N ALA A 168 -1.70 19.51 5.72
CA ALA A 168 -1.92 20.07 4.39
C ALA A 168 -0.64 20.10 3.54
N GLY A 169 0.54 20.16 4.18
CA GLY A 169 1.84 20.18 3.51
C GLY A 169 2.50 18.82 3.34
N TYR A 170 1.98 17.77 3.98
CA TYR A 170 2.64 16.45 4.06
C TYR A 170 2.91 15.84 2.68
N ALA A 171 1.97 15.94 1.73
CA ALA A 171 2.16 15.43 0.37
C ALA A 171 3.32 16.10 -0.37
N ASN A 172 3.42 17.42 -0.30
CA ASN A 172 4.51 18.16 -0.91
C ASN A 172 5.85 17.83 -0.23
N ALA A 173 5.87 17.70 1.10
CA ALA A 173 7.07 17.35 1.84
C ALA A 173 7.57 15.94 1.50
N LEU A 174 6.66 14.95 1.38
CA LEU A 174 7.01 13.59 0.95
C LEU A 174 7.55 13.58 -0.49
N ASP A 175 6.88 14.28 -1.42
CA ASP A 175 7.28 14.33 -2.82
C ASP A 175 8.66 15.01 -2.98
N GLN A 176 8.94 16.05 -2.21
CA GLN A 176 10.27 16.69 -2.13
C GLN A 176 11.32 15.78 -1.50
N CYS A 177 10.98 15.05 -0.44
CA CYS A 177 11.88 14.08 0.18
C CYS A 177 12.32 13.00 -0.81
N ILE A 178 11.38 12.48 -1.61
CA ILE A 178 11.67 11.50 -2.67
C ILE A 178 12.67 12.08 -3.68
N ASP A 179 12.44 13.32 -4.15
CA ASP A 179 13.35 13.97 -5.11
C ASP A 179 14.73 14.20 -4.51
N ASN A 180 14.78 14.77 -3.31
CA ASN A 180 16.03 15.09 -2.62
C ASN A 180 16.85 13.83 -2.37
N LEU A 181 16.25 12.73 -1.89
CA LEU A 181 16.97 11.47 -1.68
C LEU A 181 17.50 10.87 -2.99
N ARG A 182 16.74 10.97 -4.09
CA ARG A 182 17.18 10.53 -5.43
C ARG A 182 18.31 11.39 -5.99
N GLU A 183 18.36 12.67 -5.63
CA GLU A 183 19.39 13.62 -6.05
C GLU A 183 20.68 13.46 -5.22
N ASP A 184 20.55 13.35 -3.90
CA ASP A 184 21.68 13.42 -2.96
C ASP A 184 22.35 12.06 -2.70
N ILE A 185 21.66 10.93 -2.96
CA ILE A 185 22.28 9.60 -2.90
C ILE A 185 23.04 9.35 -4.21
N ALA A 186 24.36 9.16 -4.11
CA ALA A 186 25.27 9.16 -5.26
C ALA A 186 24.98 8.07 -6.31
N ALA A 187 24.42 6.93 -5.89
CA ALA A 187 24.03 5.83 -6.80
C ALA A 187 22.54 5.88 -7.20
N ALA A 188 21.79 6.87 -6.74
CA ALA A 188 20.40 7.07 -7.10
C ALA A 188 20.25 8.00 -8.30
N ASN A 189 19.07 8.00 -8.89
CA ASN A 189 18.64 8.93 -9.93
C ASN A 189 17.11 9.00 -9.97
N GLY A 190 16.55 9.77 -10.91
CA GLY A 190 15.11 9.95 -11.08
C GLY A 190 14.31 8.64 -11.30
N SER A 191 14.97 7.56 -11.74
CA SER A 191 14.38 6.25 -11.97
C SER A 191 14.63 5.24 -10.86
N THR A 192 15.35 5.61 -9.79
CA THR A 192 15.54 4.72 -8.63
C THR A 192 14.20 4.43 -7.97
N PRO A 193 13.80 3.16 -7.84
CA PRO A 193 12.55 2.78 -7.19
C PRO A 193 12.44 3.33 -5.76
N PHE A 194 11.27 3.87 -5.42
CA PHE A 194 10.98 4.36 -4.07
C PHE A 194 9.66 3.76 -3.58
N VAL A 195 9.70 2.99 -2.49
CA VAL A 195 8.50 2.31 -1.96
C VAL A 195 8.07 2.98 -0.67
N VAL A 196 6.83 3.46 -0.65
CA VAL A 196 6.22 4.09 0.53
C VAL A 196 5.34 3.09 1.26
N GLY A 197 5.59 2.86 2.55
CA GLY A 197 4.77 2.04 3.43
C GLY A 197 3.53 2.77 3.93
N GLY A 198 2.42 2.05 4.02
CA GLY A 198 1.22 2.52 4.69
C GLY A 198 1.21 2.26 6.19
N HIS A 199 0.37 3.03 6.87
CA HIS A 199 0.13 2.95 8.31
C HIS A 199 -1.07 2.06 8.61
N ALA A 200 -0.97 1.27 9.68
CA ALA A 200 -2.07 0.45 10.15
C ALA A 200 -3.24 1.33 10.64
N PRO A 201 -4.50 1.04 10.25
CA PRO A 201 -5.66 1.89 10.54
C PRO A 201 -6.01 2.01 12.03
N LEU A 202 -5.53 1.08 12.87
CA LEU A 202 -5.77 1.07 14.31
C LEU A 202 -4.61 1.68 15.12
N SER A 203 -3.62 2.30 14.47
CA SER A 203 -2.55 2.98 15.17
C SER A 203 -3.09 4.19 15.92
N GLY A 204 -2.63 4.41 17.16
CA GLY A 204 -2.91 5.63 17.91
C GLY A 204 -2.40 6.89 17.22
N LEU A 205 -1.48 6.75 16.26
CA LEU A 205 -0.95 7.83 15.42
C LEU A 205 -1.45 7.76 13.97
N TYR A 206 -2.47 6.94 13.70
CA TYR A 206 -3.10 6.89 12.39
C TYR A 206 -3.77 8.22 12.05
N HIS A 207 -3.43 8.78 10.89
CA HIS A 207 -4.14 9.91 10.32
C HIS A 207 -4.51 9.66 8.85
N PRO A 208 -5.80 9.80 8.46
CA PRO A 208 -6.25 9.45 7.10
C PRO A 208 -5.57 10.30 6.03
N VAL A 209 -5.28 11.58 6.28
CA VAL A 209 -4.56 12.43 5.30
C VAL A 209 -3.16 11.90 5.02
N VAL A 210 -2.42 11.48 6.06
CA VAL A 210 -1.06 10.94 5.92
C VAL A 210 -1.11 9.59 5.20
N GLN A 211 -1.97 8.68 5.66
CA GLN A 211 -2.17 7.37 5.03
C GLN A 211 -2.54 7.49 3.53
N ASN A 212 -3.53 8.33 3.21
CA ASN A 212 -3.98 8.54 1.84
C ASN A 212 -2.88 9.19 0.98
N THR A 213 -2.04 10.04 1.57
CA THR A 213 -0.86 10.61 0.90
C THR A 213 0.18 9.54 0.59
N CYS A 214 0.47 8.64 1.53
CA CYS A 214 1.37 7.51 1.31
C CYS A 214 0.86 6.61 0.18
N GLN A 215 -0.41 6.22 0.24
CA GLN A 215 -1.01 5.32 -0.73
C GLN A 215 -1.05 5.89 -2.15
N SER A 216 -1.28 7.19 -2.28
CA SER A 216 -1.38 7.86 -3.59
C SER A 216 -0.05 8.34 -4.17
N CYS A 217 1.09 8.07 -3.52
CA CYS A 217 2.41 8.50 -3.99
C CYS A 217 2.69 8.06 -5.44
N VAL A 218 2.21 6.87 -5.82
CA VAL A 218 2.38 6.27 -7.15
C VAL A 218 1.80 7.11 -8.29
N ASN A 219 0.81 7.97 -8.00
CA ASN A 219 0.25 8.87 -9.01
C ASN A 219 0.93 10.23 -9.06
N ARG A 220 1.67 10.60 -8.02
CA ARG A 220 2.32 11.92 -7.93
C ARG A 220 3.77 11.87 -8.41
N LYS A 221 4.45 10.73 -8.21
CA LYS A 221 5.87 10.56 -8.55
C LYS A 221 6.09 9.27 -9.35
N PRO A 222 6.77 9.33 -10.51
CA PRO A 222 7.18 8.13 -11.21
C PRO A 222 8.23 7.36 -10.40
N HIS A 223 8.37 6.10 -10.74
CA HIS A 223 9.20 5.10 -10.13
C HIS A 223 8.92 4.92 -8.63
N THR A 224 7.66 5.14 -8.23
CA THR A 224 7.22 4.93 -6.85
C THR A 224 6.18 3.82 -6.76
N GLY A 225 6.17 3.13 -5.64
CA GLY A 225 5.27 2.03 -5.34
C GLY A 225 4.79 2.08 -3.90
N TYR A 226 3.76 1.30 -3.59
CA TYR A 226 3.13 1.31 -2.28
C TYR A 226 3.19 -0.05 -1.59
N ALA A 227 3.69 -0.08 -0.35
CA ALA A 227 3.61 -1.26 0.51
C ALA A 227 2.33 -1.17 1.36
N ASP A 228 1.33 -1.93 0.94
CA ASP A 228 -0.03 -1.89 1.50
C ASP A 228 -0.14 -2.65 2.83
N PRO A 229 -0.48 -1.97 3.95
CA PRO A 229 -0.65 -2.60 5.26
C PRO A 229 -1.95 -3.39 5.37
N SER A 230 -2.79 -3.43 4.33
CA SER A 230 -4.03 -4.23 4.29
C SER A 230 -3.87 -5.59 3.60
N VAL A 231 -2.69 -5.88 3.03
CA VAL A 231 -2.45 -7.07 2.21
C VAL A 231 -1.41 -7.99 2.88
N PRO A 232 -1.67 -9.31 2.97
CA PRO A 232 -2.90 -10.01 2.58
C PRO A 232 -4.06 -9.82 3.57
N THR A 233 -3.74 -9.30 4.75
CA THR A 233 -4.69 -8.98 5.83
C THR A 233 -4.21 -7.69 6.49
N GLU A 234 -5.15 -6.91 7.03
CA GLU A 234 -4.83 -5.71 7.81
C GLU A 234 -3.79 -5.96 8.91
N ALA A 235 -2.78 -5.09 8.89
CA ALA A 235 -1.72 -5.03 9.86
C ALA A 235 -2.28 -4.79 11.27
N SER A 236 -1.78 -5.57 12.21
CA SER A 236 -2.05 -5.49 13.64
C SER A 236 -0.87 -4.87 14.38
N LEU A 237 -1.16 -4.32 15.55
CA LEU A 237 -0.20 -3.59 16.39
C LEU A 237 -0.08 -4.28 17.76
N PHE A 238 1.12 -4.32 18.35
CA PHE A 238 1.32 -4.99 19.64
C PHE A 238 1.18 -4.04 20.85
N ASP A 239 1.43 -2.75 20.66
CA ASP A 239 1.34 -1.71 21.70
C ASP A 239 0.40 -0.56 21.33
N GLY A 240 -0.41 -0.78 20.28
CA GLY A 240 -1.30 0.25 19.71
C GLY A 240 -0.62 1.25 18.78
N LEU A 241 0.69 1.11 18.53
CA LEU A 241 1.44 1.98 17.62
C LEU A 241 2.29 1.19 16.62
N HIS A 242 3.01 0.18 17.07
CA HIS A 242 4.00 -0.53 16.29
C HIS A 242 3.50 -1.88 15.77
N LEU A 243 3.89 -2.21 14.54
CA LEU A 243 3.53 -3.44 13.85
C LEU A 243 3.93 -4.69 14.66
N THR A 244 3.03 -5.67 14.74
CA THR A 244 3.36 -7.01 15.29
C THR A 244 4.39 -7.72 14.43
N ALA A 245 5.01 -8.79 14.94
CA ALA A 245 5.94 -9.61 14.14
C ALA A 245 5.25 -10.18 12.89
N ALA A 246 4.03 -10.72 13.03
CA ALA A 246 3.24 -11.22 11.90
C ALA A 246 2.94 -10.12 10.86
N SER A 247 2.65 -8.89 11.31
CA SER A 247 2.40 -7.76 10.39
C SER A 247 3.67 -7.28 9.71
N ASN A 248 4.81 -7.31 10.39
CA ASN A 248 6.10 -7.04 9.77
C ASN A 248 6.44 -8.08 8.69
N ALA A 249 6.15 -9.36 8.93
CA ALA A 249 6.33 -10.40 7.93
C ALA A 249 5.48 -10.16 6.67
N ALA A 250 4.19 -9.84 6.85
CA ALA A 250 3.30 -9.45 5.76
C ALA A 250 3.78 -8.18 5.04
N MET A 251 4.18 -7.15 5.79
CA MET A 251 4.70 -5.90 5.23
C MET A 251 5.96 -6.13 4.40
N GLY A 252 6.85 -7.05 4.78
CA GLY A 252 8.02 -7.38 3.97
C GLY A 252 7.66 -7.87 2.56
N GLN A 253 6.60 -8.67 2.44
CA GLN A 253 6.05 -9.09 1.14
C GLN A 253 5.40 -7.91 0.40
N ALA A 254 4.67 -7.06 1.11
CA ALA A 254 4.08 -5.85 0.55
C ALA A 254 5.14 -4.89 0.00
N TYR A 255 6.31 -4.77 0.65
CA TYR A 255 7.44 -3.99 0.15
C TYR A 255 8.06 -4.56 -1.13
N LEU A 256 8.14 -5.89 -1.26
CA LEU A 256 8.56 -6.50 -2.53
C LEU A 256 7.55 -6.21 -3.65
N ALA A 257 6.25 -6.34 -3.37
CA ALA A 257 5.20 -6.00 -4.33
C ALA A 257 5.26 -4.52 -4.76
N GLY A 258 5.41 -3.61 -3.78
CA GLY A 258 5.60 -2.17 -4.02
C GLY A 258 6.88 -1.87 -4.80
N LEU A 259 7.96 -2.62 -4.59
CA LEU A 259 9.19 -2.45 -5.38
C LEU A 259 8.96 -2.80 -6.86
N LEU A 260 8.29 -3.92 -7.14
CA LEU A 260 7.96 -4.33 -8.51
C LEU A 260 6.96 -3.35 -9.16
N GLU A 261 6.05 -2.77 -8.37
CA GLU A 261 5.19 -1.67 -8.83
C GLU A 261 6.00 -0.43 -9.20
N ALA A 262 6.92 -0.01 -8.33
CA ALA A 262 7.79 1.14 -8.56
C ALA A 262 8.65 0.97 -9.82
N GLU A 263 9.19 -0.23 -10.07
CA GLU A 263 9.93 -0.52 -11.31
C GLU A 263 9.05 -0.38 -12.57
N ALA A 264 7.77 -0.73 -12.48
CA ALA A 264 6.82 -0.62 -13.59
C ALA A 264 6.22 0.79 -13.76
N ASN A 265 6.21 1.62 -12.71
CA ASN A 265 5.58 2.93 -12.68
C ASN A 265 6.44 4.02 -13.35
N VAL A 266 6.64 3.95 -14.67
CA VAL A 266 7.58 4.87 -15.36
C VAL A 266 6.99 6.26 -15.66
N SER A 267 5.69 6.48 -15.46
CA SER A 267 5.03 7.75 -15.81
C SER A 267 3.80 8.02 -14.94
N THR A 268 3.63 9.28 -14.54
CA THR A 268 2.40 9.76 -13.90
C THR A 268 1.41 10.44 -14.87
N ALA A 269 1.67 10.42 -16.18
CA ALA A 269 0.73 10.91 -17.19
C ALA A 269 -0.23 9.78 -17.68
N PRO A 270 -1.56 10.02 -17.73
CA PRO A 270 -2.50 9.03 -18.23
C PRO A 270 -2.17 8.57 -19.66
N THR A 271 -2.29 7.27 -19.93
CA THR A 271 -2.09 6.63 -21.24
C THR A 271 -3.36 5.87 -21.65
N GLY A 272 -4.14 6.47 -22.56
CA GLY A 272 -5.35 5.86 -23.11
C GLY A 272 -6.63 6.10 -22.27
N PRO A 273 -7.73 5.40 -22.60
CA PRO A 273 -9.02 5.56 -21.91
C PRO A 273 -9.21 4.56 -20.75
N VAL A 274 -9.90 4.99 -19.69
CA VAL A 274 -10.51 4.05 -18.71
C VAL A 274 -11.86 3.58 -19.23
N THR A 275 -12.09 2.27 -19.21
CA THR A 275 -13.39 1.68 -19.61
C THR A 275 -13.99 0.87 -18.45
N PRO A 276 -15.17 1.24 -17.92
CA PRO A 276 -15.91 0.39 -16.99
C PRO A 276 -16.59 -0.76 -17.73
N GLY A 277 -16.55 -1.96 -17.14
CA GLY A 277 -17.31 -3.13 -17.55
C GLY A 277 -18.73 -3.14 -16.95
N GLY A 278 -19.38 -4.30 -17.00
CA GLY A 278 -20.68 -4.50 -16.38
C GLY A 278 -20.59 -4.56 -14.86
N LEU A 279 -21.38 -3.72 -14.17
CA LEU A 279 -21.48 -3.69 -12.72
C LEU A 279 -22.43 -4.80 -12.25
N ALA A 280 -21.93 -5.68 -11.39
CA ALA A 280 -22.69 -6.77 -10.81
C ALA A 280 -22.64 -6.72 -9.29
N HIS A 281 -23.67 -7.22 -8.64
CA HIS A 281 -23.73 -7.28 -7.19
C HIS A 281 -23.97 -8.72 -6.75
N TYR A 282 -23.42 -9.08 -5.59
CA TYR A 282 -23.58 -10.41 -5.02
C TYR A 282 -23.81 -10.32 -3.51
N PRO A 283 -24.89 -10.91 -2.97
CA PRO A 283 -25.11 -10.95 -1.53
C PRO A 283 -24.07 -11.87 -0.86
N LEU A 284 -23.61 -11.49 0.33
CA LEU A 284 -22.70 -12.29 1.14
C LEU A 284 -23.48 -13.03 2.24
N PRO A 285 -23.23 -14.33 2.46
CA PRO A 285 -23.81 -15.06 3.58
C PRO A 285 -23.26 -14.58 4.93
N ARG A 286 -24.01 -14.84 6.01
CA ARG A 286 -23.56 -14.60 7.40
C ARG A 286 -22.36 -15.47 7.74
N ALA A 287 -21.20 -14.86 7.85
CA ALA A 287 -19.97 -15.49 8.32
C ALA A 287 -18.92 -14.43 8.70
N ILE A 288 -17.90 -14.83 9.47
CA ILE A 288 -16.66 -14.04 9.64
C ILE A 288 -15.86 -14.10 8.34
N VAL A 289 -15.71 -15.30 7.76
CA VAL A 289 -15.19 -15.50 6.40
C VAL A 289 -16.36 -15.80 5.50
N SER A 290 -16.78 -14.80 4.72
CA SER A 290 -17.89 -14.92 3.79
C SER A 290 -17.36 -15.02 2.37
N SER A 291 -17.98 -15.84 1.53
CA SER A 291 -17.53 -16.03 0.16
C SER A 291 -18.69 -16.17 -0.82
N VAL A 292 -18.42 -15.83 -2.07
CA VAL A 292 -19.32 -16.03 -3.19
C VAL A 292 -18.55 -16.55 -4.40
N ALA A 293 -19.03 -17.69 -4.92
CA ALA A 293 -18.47 -18.34 -6.09
C ALA A 293 -19.15 -17.87 -7.38
N GLY A 294 -18.53 -18.13 -8.53
CA GLY A 294 -19.10 -17.80 -9.84
C GLY A 294 -19.21 -16.30 -10.11
N VAL A 295 -18.39 -15.48 -9.43
CA VAL A 295 -18.31 -14.05 -9.70
C VAL A 295 -17.66 -13.86 -11.06
N SER A 296 -18.39 -13.22 -11.98
CA SER A 296 -17.86 -12.86 -13.29
C SER A 296 -17.04 -11.59 -13.15
N LEU A 297 -15.77 -11.69 -13.55
CA LEU A 297 -14.77 -10.64 -13.41
C LEU A 297 -14.47 -9.95 -14.76
N GLY A 298 -15.26 -10.25 -15.80
CA GLY A 298 -15.17 -9.64 -17.14
C GLY A 298 -14.42 -10.50 -18.18
N THR A 299 -14.55 -10.11 -19.46
CA THR A 299 -14.11 -10.92 -20.63
C THR A 299 -13.44 -10.14 -21.78
N ALA A 300 -12.60 -9.12 -21.52
CA ALA A 300 -11.78 -8.50 -22.59
C ALA A 300 -10.25 -8.39 -22.30
N ASN A 301 -9.45 -8.47 -23.38
CA ASN A 301 -7.98 -8.52 -23.44
C ASN A 301 -7.25 -7.46 -22.57
N ALA A 302 -6.08 -7.89 -22.06
CA ALA A 302 -5.14 -7.25 -21.13
C ALA A 302 -5.21 -5.71 -20.95
N ASP A 303 -5.79 -5.26 -19.82
CA ASP A 303 -5.09 -4.45 -18.80
C ASP A 303 -6.03 -4.03 -17.63
N ARG A 304 -6.02 -4.84 -16.56
CA ARG A 304 -5.98 -4.44 -15.14
C ARG A 304 -7.05 -3.48 -14.56
N ILE A 305 -7.93 -4.06 -13.72
CA ILE A 305 -8.36 -3.68 -12.34
C ILE A 305 -9.83 -4.07 -12.14
N ILE A 306 -10.18 -4.75 -11.06
CA ILE A 306 -11.59 -4.98 -10.72
C ILE A 306 -11.83 -4.41 -9.33
N ILE A 307 -12.77 -3.50 -9.22
CA ILE A 307 -13.17 -2.91 -7.95
C ILE A 307 -14.20 -3.83 -7.29
N LEU A 308 -13.89 -4.29 -6.08
CA LEU A 308 -14.83 -4.94 -5.18
C LEU A 308 -15.18 -3.97 -4.06
N ALA A 309 -16.40 -3.46 -4.03
CA ALA A 309 -16.88 -2.71 -2.87
C ALA A 309 -17.61 -3.64 -1.92
N VAL A 310 -17.21 -3.66 -0.65
CA VAL A 310 -17.87 -4.43 0.41
C VAL A 310 -18.70 -3.50 1.27
N THR A 311 -19.90 -3.94 1.56
CA THR A 311 -20.81 -3.24 2.44
C THR A 311 -21.20 -4.15 3.59
N ALA A 312 -21.21 -3.66 4.83
CA ALA A 312 -21.68 -4.44 5.98
C ALA A 312 -22.34 -3.51 7.01
N ARG A 313 -23.41 -3.99 7.66
CA ARG A 313 -24.03 -3.37 8.83
C ARG A 313 -23.74 -4.20 10.08
N SER A 314 -23.55 -3.54 11.21
CA SER A 314 -23.56 -4.17 12.53
C SER A 314 -23.72 -3.19 13.70
N ASP A 315 -24.07 -3.73 14.85
CA ASP A 315 -24.06 -3.13 16.20
C ASP A 315 -22.68 -3.23 16.91
N VAL A 316 -21.73 -3.92 16.27
CA VAL A 316 -20.29 -3.93 16.58
C VAL A 316 -19.51 -3.58 15.30
N ALA A 317 -18.27 -3.12 15.37
CA ALA A 317 -17.49 -2.87 14.15
C ALA A 317 -17.44 -4.14 13.26
N ILE A 318 -18.01 -4.08 12.05
CA ILE A 318 -17.90 -5.11 11.01
C ILE A 318 -17.31 -4.44 9.80
N ARG A 319 -15.99 -4.47 9.73
CA ARG A 319 -15.21 -4.01 8.59
C ARG A 319 -14.54 -5.21 7.92
N PRO A 320 -14.44 -5.22 6.60
CA PRO A 320 -13.63 -6.22 5.92
C PRO A 320 -12.15 -5.94 6.27
N ILE A 321 -11.43 -6.97 6.68
CA ILE A 321 -10.00 -6.92 7.02
C ILE A 321 -9.13 -7.66 6.02
N SER A 322 -9.74 -8.44 5.14
CA SER A 322 -9.08 -9.07 3.99
C SER A 322 -10.12 -9.35 2.91
N VAL A 323 -9.70 -9.15 1.66
CA VAL A 323 -10.48 -9.50 0.48
C VAL A 323 -9.55 -10.17 -0.51
N LYS A 324 -9.98 -11.30 -1.08
CA LYS A 324 -9.22 -11.99 -2.13
C LYS A 324 -10.11 -12.55 -3.22
N VAL A 325 -9.54 -12.64 -4.42
CA VAL A 325 -10.10 -13.30 -5.60
C VAL A 325 -9.27 -14.53 -5.90
N GLY A 326 -9.79 -15.71 -5.56
CA GLY A 326 -8.98 -16.94 -5.55
C GLY A 326 -7.77 -16.78 -4.62
N ALA A 327 -6.56 -16.82 -5.18
CA ALA A 327 -5.30 -16.62 -4.46
C ALA A 327 -4.79 -15.17 -4.48
N ILE A 328 -5.50 -14.24 -5.13
CA ILE A 328 -5.04 -12.87 -5.34
C ILE A 328 -5.64 -11.98 -4.24
N PRO A 329 -4.86 -11.48 -3.28
CA PRO A 329 -5.35 -10.49 -2.32
C PRO A 329 -5.64 -9.16 -3.03
N LEU A 330 -6.67 -8.47 -2.58
CA LEU A 330 -7.03 -7.14 -3.07
C LEU A 330 -6.57 -6.07 -2.08
N THR A 331 -6.14 -4.94 -2.64
CA THR A 331 -5.75 -3.73 -1.91
C THR A 331 -6.97 -2.90 -1.58
N ARG A 332 -7.05 -2.40 -0.34
CA ARG A 332 -8.09 -1.45 0.05
C ARG A 332 -7.81 -0.07 -0.53
N ALA A 333 -8.81 0.58 -1.12
CA ALA A 333 -8.68 1.87 -1.81
C ALA A 333 -8.72 3.12 -0.93
N GLY A 334 -8.76 2.96 0.39
CA GLY A 334 -8.91 4.06 1.34
C GLY A 334 -9.59 3.57 2.60
N THR A 335 -9.37 4.29 3.69
CA THR A 335 -10.05 3.99 4.95
C THR A 335 -11.43 4.63 4.93
N PRO A 336 -12.52 3.86 5.02
CA PRO A 336 -13.85 4.44 5.10
C PRO A 336 -13.98 5.28 6.37
N GLU A 337 -14.82 6.31 6.33
CA GLU A 337 -15.32 6.90 7.57
C GLU A 337 -15.93 5.78 8.42
N LEU A 338 -15.43 5.62 9.64
CA LEU A 338 -15.92 4.68 10.63
C LEU A 338 -16.70 5.47 11.69
N GLY A 339 -17.92 5.03 11.97
CA GLY A 339 -18.83 5.62 12.95
C GLY A 339 -19.72 4.53 13.53
N GLY A 340 -20.06 4.67 14.83
CA GLY A 340 -20.85 3.67 15.56
C GLY A 340 -22.15 3.29 14.85
N ASP A 341 -22.42 1.99 14.76
CA ASP A 341 -23.63 1.37 14.21
C ASP A 341 -23.99 1.64 12.72
N LEU A 342 -23.14 2.26 11.88
CA LEU A 342 -23.52 2.72 10.53
C LEU A 342 -23.12 1.75 9.38
N CYS A 343 -23.77 1.89 8.22
CA CYS A 343 -23.41 1.14 7.01
C CYS A 343 -22.11 1.70 6.43
N GLY A 344 -21.07 0.87 6.26
CA GLY A 344 -19.81 1.26 5.63
C GLY A 344 -19.73 0.81 4.17
N VAL A 345 -19.10 1.62 3.32
CA VAL A 345 -18.71 1.23 1.95
C VAL A 345 -17.19 1.22 1.88
N THR A 346 -16.60 0.04 1.70
CA THR A 346 -15.14 -0.11 1.59
C THR A 346 -14.80 -0.60 0.19
N PHE A 347 -13.96 0.14 -0.52
CA PHE A 347 -13.51 -0.23 -1.85
C PHE A 347 -12.23 -1.05 -1.77
N TYR A 348 -12.16 -2.12 -2.55
CA TYR A 348 -10.97 -2.92 -2.80
C TYR A 348 -10.71 -2.98 -4.29
N TYR A 349 -9.46 -3.09 -4.69
CA TYR A 349 -9.06 -3.31 -6.07
C TYR A 349 -7.87 -4.25 -6.16
N GLY A 350 -7.68 -4.87 -7.32
CA GLY A 350 -6.49 -5.64 -7.59
C GLY A 350 -6.34 -5.97 -9.06
N ARG A 351 -5.14 -6.42 -9.42
CA ARG A 351 -4.82 -6.89 -10.77
C ARG A 351 -5.27 -8.34 -10.89
N ILE A 352 -6.34 -8.56 -11.64
CA ILE A 352 -6.86 -9.90 -11.90
C ILE A 352 -6.49 -10.34 -13.32
N PRO A 353 -5.90 -11.54 -13.51
CA PRO A 353 -5.66 -12.09 -14.83
C PRO A 353 -6.95 -12.19 -15.65
N PHE A 354 -6.83 -11.96 -16.95
CA PHE A 354 -7.93 -12.10 -17.88
C PHE A 354 -8.61 -13.48 -17.79
N GLY A 355 -9.95 -13.50 -17.88
CA GLY A 355 -10.73 -14.74 -17.88
C GLY A 355 -10.77 -15.47 -16.54
N THR A 356 -10.29 -14.84 -15.46
CA THR A 356 -10.39 -15.40 -14.11
C THR A 356 -11.87 -15.53 -13.72
N SER A 357 -12.32 -16.76 -13.53
CA SER A 357 -13.54 -17.08 -12.78
C SER A 357 -13.09 -17.67 -11.46
N ALA A 358 -13.29 -16.92 -10.37
CA ALA A 358 -12.83 -17.32 -9.04
C ALA A 358 -13.87 -16.98 -7.98
N THR A 359 -13.72 -17.62 -6.83
CA THR A 359 -14.44 -17.25 -5.61
C THR A 359 -13.88 -15.94 -5.07
N VAL A 360 -14.78 -15.01 -4.75
CA VAL A 360 -14.44 -13.84 -3.94
C VAL A 360 -14.65 -14.22 -2.49
N GLU A 361 -13.60 -14.06 -1.68
CA GLU A 361 -13.65 -14.27 -0.23
C GLU A 361 -13.41 -12.93 0.47
N VAL A 362 -14.23 -12.67 1.49
CA VAL A 362 -14.17 -11.49 2.33
C VAL A 362 -14.09 -11.96 3.78
N THR A 363 -13.04 -11.55 4.48
CA THR A 363 -12.91 -11.76 5.92
C THR A 363 -13.24 -10.48 6.65
N PHE A 364 -14.12 -10.56 7.63
CA PHE A 364 -14.52 -9.46 8.51
C PHE A 364 -13.85 -9.59 9.89
N ASP A 365 -13.71 -8.48 10.61
CA ASP A 365 -13.24 -8.49 12.01
C ASP A 365 -14.29 -8.99 13.01
N ALA A 366 -15.56 -9.07 12.61
CA ALA A 366 -16.64 -9.67 13.39
C ALA A 366 -17.71 -10.32 12.49
N LEU A 367 -18.65 -11.06 13.11
CA LEU A 367 -19.65 -11.86 12.41
C LEU A 367 -20.69 -11.02 11.67
N CYS A 368 -20.65 -10.98 10.34
CA CYS A 368 -21.65 -10.26 9.53
C CYS A 368 -23.05 -10.86 9.65
N TYR A 369 -24.09 -10.03 9.80
CA TYR A 369 -25.49 -10.49 9.80
C TYR A 369 -25.97 -10.93 8.40
N ASN A 370 -26.96 -11.83 8.38
CA ASN A 370 -27.48 -12.38 7.14
C ASN A 370 -28.21 -11.31 6.32
N GLY A 371 -27.90 -11.21 5.03
CA GLY A 371 -28.48 -10.22 4.13
C GLY A 371 -28.10 -8.77 4.42
N GLN A 372 -27.03 -8.55 5.19
CA GLN A 372 -26.52 -7.21 5.55
C GLN A 372 -25.14 -6.90 4.98
N ALA A 373 -24.56 -7.86 4.25
CA ALA A 373 -23.39 -7.61 3.42
C ALA A 373 -23.61 -8.03 1.99
N ALA A 374 -23.01 -7.26 1.10
CA ALA A 374 -22.93 -7.57 -0.31
C ALA A 374 -21.61 -7.06 -0.86
N ILE A 375 -21.26 -7.59 -2.01
CA ILE A 375 -20.20 -7.05 -2.84
C ILE A 375 -20.79 -6.42 -4.09
N ALA A 376 -20.19 -5.34 -4.55
CA ALA A 376 -20.35 -4.84 -5.90
C ALA A 376 -19.04 -5.01 -6.66
N VAL A 377 -19.13 -5.58 -7.86
CA VAL A 377 -18.00 -5.93 -8.71
C VAL A 377 -18.09 -5.07 -9.97
N LEU A 378 -17.09 -4.20 -10.15
CA LEU A 378 -16.92 -3.41 -11.37
C LEU A 378 -15.57 -3.78 -12.01
N PRO A 379 -15.56 -4.54 -13.11
CA PRO A 379 -14.38 -4.66 -13.94
C PRO A 379 -14.04 -3.29 -14.52
N VAL A 380 -12.79 -2.88 -14.46
CA VAL A 380 -12.28 -1.64 -15.04
C VAL A 380 -11.03 -1.95 -15.87
N TYR A 381 -10.93 -1.35 -17.04
CA TYR A 381 -9.82 -1.56 -17.97
C TYR A 381 -9.11 -0.25 -18.23
N GLY A 382 -7.79 -0.30 -18.34
CA GLY A 382 -6.97 0.87 -18.66
C GLY A 382 -6.91 1.92 -17.54
N ALA A 383 -6.97 1.50 -16.27
CA ALA A 383 -6.84 2.37 -15.12
C ALA A 383 -5.51 2.17 -14.36
N ARG A 384 -5.03 3.23 -13.70
CA ARG A 384 -3.87 3.20 -12.82
C ARG A 384 -4.16 2.48 -11.51
N LEU A 385 -3.10 1.90 -10.98
CA LEU A 385 -3.08 1.37 -9.62
C LEU A 385 -3.10 2.53 -8.60
N HIS A 386 -3.86 2.35 -7.51
CA HIS A 386 -3.88 3.18 -6.30
C HIS A 386 -4.25 4.65 -6.40
N LEU A 387 -5.54 5.02 -6.44
CA LEU A 387 -5.99 6.43 -6.38
C LEU A 387 -6.56 6.89 -5.03
N ALA A 388 -6.10 6.29 -3.95
CA ALA A 388 -6.60 6.57 -2.61
C ALA A 388 -6.07 7.87 -1.98
N ASN A 389 -6.14 9.03 -2.66
CA ASN A 389 -5.99 10.34 -2.01
C ASN A 389 -7.34 11.03 -1.79
N ALA A 390 -7.34 12.20 -1.15
CA ALA A 390 -8.49 13.12 -1.14
C ALA A 390 -8.91 13.57 -2.56
N ALA A 391 -8.15 13.20 -3.60
CA ALA A 391 -8.46 13.37 -5.01
C ALA A 391 -8.91 12.05 -5.69
N GLY A 392 -9.15 10.97 -4.95
CA GLY A 392 -9.64 9.74 -5.56
C GLY A 392 -10.31 8.74 -4.64
N TYR A 393 -10.42 8.99 -3.35
CA TYR A 393 -11.38 8.33 -2.48
C TYR A 393 -12.05 9.36 -1.57
N ALA A 394 -13.36 9.25 -1.42
CA ALA A 394 -14.09 9.93 -0.38
C ALA A 394 -15.22 9.04 0.13
N SER A 395 -15.55 9.20 1.40
CA SER A 395 -16.74 8.58 1.98
C SER A 395 -17.56 9.62 2.73
N ALA A 396 -18.81 9.31 2.96
CA ALA A 396 -19.68 10.05 3.86
C ALA A 396 -20.59 9.06 4.59
N GLN A 397 -20.97 9.42 5.81
CA GLN A 397 -22.03 8.74 6.56
C GLN A 397 -23.17 9.70 6.89
N SER A 398 -24.40 9.17 6.96
CA SER A 398 -25.58 9.96 7.31
C SER A 398 -26.12 9.65 8.71
N ALA A 399 -26.73 10.66 9.34
CA ALA A 399 -27.55 10.46 10.53
C ALA A 399 -28.86 9.72 10.21
N VAL A 400 -29.48 9.17 11.25
CA VAL A 400 -30.79 8.51 11.14
C VAL A 400 -31.85 9.48 10.63
N GLY A 401 -32.63 9.06 9.64
CA GLY A 401 -33.76 9.82 9.11
C GLY A 401 -33.43 10.76 7.94
N THR A 402 -32.22 10.66 7.39
CA THR A 402 -31.77 11.50 6.27
C THR A 402 -32.37 11.03 4.93
N THR A 403 -32.61 11.98 4.03
CA THR A 403 -33.11 11.75 2.65
C THR A 403 -32.06 12.03 1.58
N ALA A 404 -30.87 12.49 1.98
CA ALA A 404 -29.74 12.72 1.10
C ALA A 404 -28.41 12.46 1.84
N ILE A 405 -27.41 12.06 1.08
CA ILE A 405 -26.01 11.98 1.51
C ILE A 405 -25.12 12.46 0.37
N GLY A 406 -23.96 13.05 0.67
CA GLY A 406 -23.04 13.49 -0.38
C GLY A 406 -21.61 13.65 0.11
N THR A 407 -20.70 13.67 -0.84
CA THR A 407 -19.28 13.94 -0.63
C THR A 407 -18.68 14.56 -1.90
N THR A 408 -17.44 15.03 -1.83
CA THR A 408 -16.74 15.62 -2.97
C THR A 408 -15.40 14.94 -3.14
N VAL A 409 -15.07 14.58 -4.39
CA VAL A 409 -13.73 14.14 -4.79
C VAL A 409 -13.15 15.15 -5.77
N GLN A 410 -11.84 15.17 -5.96
CA GLN A 410 -11.26 15.80 -7.15
C GLN A 410 -11.24 14.78 -8.27
N ALA A 411 -11.54 15.19 -9.50
CA ALA A 411 -11.39 14.34 -10.67
C ALA A 411 -10.74 15.14 -11.80
N GLU A 412 -9.96 14.48 -12.64
CA GLU A 412 -9.46 15.02 -13.90
C GLU A 412 -10.36 14.57 -15.05
N GLN A 413 -10.37 15.34 -16.15
CA GLN A 413 -11.06 14.94 -17.36
C GLN A 413 -10.58 13.55 -17.82
N GLY A 414 -11.52 12.62 -18.02
CA GLY A 414 -11.21 11.24 -18.42
C GLY A 414 -11.09 10.25 -17.25
N ASP A 415 -11.07 10.72 -16.00
CA ASP A 415 -11.13 9.84 -14.83
C ASP A 415 -12.49 9.12 -14.76
N LEU A 416 -12.50 7.83 -14.40
CA LEU A 416 -13.69 7.08 -14.05
C LEU A 416 -14.03 7.30 -12.57
N VAL A 417 -15.18 7.90 -12.31
CA VAL A 417 -15.73 8.11 -10.98
C VAL A 417 -16.75 7.01 -10.69
N VAL A 418 -16.54 6.26 -9.61
CA VAL A 418 -17.41 5.16 -9.15
C VAL A 418 -17.96 5.54 -7.79
N ALA A 419 -19.28 5.49 -7.62
CA ALA A 419 -19.94 5.74 -6.36
C ALA A 419 -20.76 4.54 -5.94
N LEU A 420 -20.72 4.25 -4.64
CA LEU A 420 -21.48 3.18 -4.01
C LEU A 420 -22.15 3.68 -2.75
N VAL A 421 -23.40 3.28 -2.60
CA VAL A 421 -24.26 3.66 -1.50
C VAL A 421 -24.83 2.39 -0.89
N ALA A 422 -24.58 2.21 0.40
CA ALA A 422 -25.17 1.15 1.20
C ALA A 422 -26.16 1.76 2.19
N GLY A 423 -27.39 1.26 2.21
CA GLY A 423 -28.41 1.80 3.11
C GLY A 423 -29.43 0.77 3.57
N VAL A 424 -30.00 1.01 4.74
CA VAL A 424 -31.12 0.24 5.28
C VAL A 424 -32.43 0.99 4.99
N SER A 425 -33.33 0.37 4.21
CA SER A 425 -34.62 0.96 3.84
C SER A 425 -35.71 -0.08 3.65
N ASN A 426 -36.94 0.31 4.01
CA ASN A 426 -38.16 -0.44 3.73
C ASN A 426 -38.67 -0.27 2.28
N THR A 427 -38.04 0.63 1.49
CA THR A 427 -38.35 0.87 0.06
C THR A 427 -37.05 1.15 -0.71
N PRO A 428 -36.60 0.25 -1.59
CA PRO A 428 -35.28 0.32 -2.18
C PRO A 428 -35.28 1.16 -3.46
N ALA A 429 -35.15 2.47 -3.33
CA ALA A 429 -34.76 3.30 -4.47
C ALA A 429 -33.80 4.39 -4.00
N ALA A 430 -32.73 4.62 -4.75
CA ALA A 430 -31.79 5.70 -4.54
C ALA A 430 -31.28 6.20 -5.88
N THR A 431 -31.07 7.51 -5.99
CA THR A 431 -30.57 8.14 -7.22
C THR A 431 -29.23 8.78 -6.93
N ILE A 432 -28.18 8.26 -7.58
CA ILE A 432 -26.83 8.83 -7.57
C ILE A 432 -26.72 9.78 -8.77
N ASN A 433 -26.20 10.98 -8.56
CA ASN A 433 -25.99 11.98 -9.61
C ASN A 433 -24.75 11.67 -10.50
N LEU A 434 -24.74 10.49 -11.15
CA LEU A 434 -23.73 10.06 -12.12
C LEU A 434 -24.36 9.81 -13.51
N ALA A 435 -23.59 10.04 -14.58
CA ALA A 435 -24.08 10.07 -15.95
C ALA A 435 -24.45 8.68 -16.54
N GLN A 436 -23.92 7.57 -16.03
CA GLN A 436 -24.33 6.22 -16.45
C GLN A 436 -25.12 5.49 -15.34
N THR A 437 -26.12 4.75 -15.82
CA THR A 437 -27.27 4.21 -15.09
C THR A 437 -26.94 3.25 -13.95
N LEU A 438 -27.75 3.40 -12.90
CA LEU A 438 -27.82 2.64 -11.65
C LEU A 438 -27.95 1.13 -11.91
N SER A 439 -27.06 0.33 -11.33
CA SER A 439 -27.41 -1.05 -10.99
C SER A 439 -27.68 -1.11 -9.49
N SER A 440 -28.67 -1.89 -9.08
CA SER A 440 -29.02 -2.06 -7.67
C SER A 440 -29.27 -3.52 -7.35
N ILE A 441 -29.01 -3.92 -6.11
CA ILE A 441 -29.63 -5.09 -5.50
C ILE A 441 -30.60 -4.59 -4.43
N ALA A 442 -31.88 -4.92 -4.61
CA ALA A 442 -32.83 -4.96 -3.51
C ALA A 442 -32.54 -6.24 -2.71
N GLY A 443 -31.80 -6.15 -1.62
CA GLY A 443 -31.78 -7.20 -0.61
C GLY A 443 -33.14 -7.27 0.09
N ASN A 444 -33.42 -8.38 0.78
CA ASN A 444 -34.65 -8.60 1.55
C ASN A 444 -35.12 -7.33 2.29
N VAL A 445 -36.20 -6.68 1.81
CA VAL A 445 -37.07 -5.59 2.35
C VAL A 445 -36.47 -4.51 3.28
N LYS A 446 -35.19 -4.52 3.60
CA LYS A 446 -34.53 -3.71 4.65
C LYS A 446 -33.12 -3.30 4.26
N TYR A 447 -32.55 -3.75 3.14
CA TYR A 447 -31.16 -3.42 2.75
C TYR A 447 -31.03 -3.23 1.24
N GLY A 448 -30.35 -2.16 0.84
CA GLY A 448 -30.07 -1.86 -0.57
C GLY A 448 -28.63 -1.42 -0.77
N VAL A 449 -28.01 -1.96 -1.81
CA VAL A 449 -26.75 -1.44 -2.37
C VAL A 449 -27.07 -0.85 -3.73
N TYR A 450 -26.64 0.40 -3.91
CA TYR A 450 -26.79 1.15 -5.14
C TYR A 450 -25.41 1.57 -5.59
N SER A 451 -25.19 1.51 -6.89
CA SER A 451 -23.91 1.86 -7.44
C SER A 451 -24.08 2.54 -8.80
N GLY A 452 -23.14 3.42 -9.09
CA GLY A 452 -23.08 4.18 -10.33
C GLY A 452 -21.62 4.44 -10.69
N ALA A 453 -21.38 4.59 -11.98
CA ALA A 453 -20.06 4.95 -12.50
C ALA A 453 -20.22 5.99 -13.62
N GLY A 454 -19.20 6.79 -13.87
CA GLY A 454 -19.21 7.75 -14.96
C GLY A 454 -17.83 8.33 -15.23
N ILE A 455 -17.59 8.76 -16.47
CA ILE A 455 -16.34 9.43 -16.84
C ILE A 455 -16.48 10.93 -16.55
N ALA A 456 -15.51 11.48 -15.84
CA ALA A 456 -15.44 12.91 -15.54
C ALA A 456 -15.22 13.72 -16.84
N ALA A 457 -16.12 14.67 -17.10
CA ALA A 457 -16.09 15.49 -18.31
C ALA A 457 -15.13 16.69 -18.22
N SER A 458 -14.69 17.07 -17.02
CA SER A 458 -13.84 18.22 -16.76
C SER A 458 -13.02 18.02 -15.49
N THR A 459 -11.87 18.69 -15.40
CA THR A 459 -11.02 18.70 -14.21
C THR A 459 -11.58 19.61 -13.11
N GLY A 460 -11.62 19.12 -11.87
CA GLY A 460 -11.96 19.90 -10.69
C GLY A 460 -12.75 19.11 -9.64
N PRO A 461 -13.36 19.82 -8.67
CA PRO A 461 -14.22 19.20 -7.66
C PRO A 461 -15.45 18.53 -8.32
N PHE A 462 -15.65 17.26 -8.04
CA PHE A 462 -16.77 16.46 -8.50
C PHE A 462 -17.69 16.14 -7.31
N ALA A 463 -18.82 16.83 -7.25
CA ALA A 463 -19.79 16.68 -6.16
C ALA A 463 -20.71 15.48 -6.40
N LEU A 464 -20.66 14.51 -5.49
CA LEU A 464 -21.52 13.34 -5.50
C LEU A 464 -22.57 13.44 -4.42
N SER A 465 -23.80 13.15 -4.81
CA SER A 465 -24.93 13.08 -3.92
C SER A 465 -25.80 11.89 -4.30
N CYS A 466 -26.37 11.28 -3.26
CA CYS A 466 -27.38 10.27 -3.40
C CYS A 466 -28.65 10.73 -2.71
N GLN A 467 -29.76 10.68 -3.43
CA GLN A 467 -31.09 11.05 -2.96
C GLN A 467 -31.92 9.80 -2.70
N PHE A 468 -32.79 9.88 -1.69
CA PHE A 468 -33.66 8.80 -1.27
C PHE A 468 -35.13 9.25 -1.25
N PRO A 469 -36.09 8.39 -1.66
CA PRO A 469 -37.51 8.73 -1.71
C PRO A 469 -38.16 8.84 -0.32
N LEU A 470 -37.59 8.19 0.70
CA LEU A 470 -38.06 8.20 2.09
C LEU A 470 -36.86 8.34 3.03
N SER A 471 -37.13 8.68 4.29
CA SER A 471 -36.12 8.74 5.35
C SER A 471 -35.45 7.39 5.52
N HIS A 472 -34.12 7.36 5.36
CA HIS A 472 -33.32 6.15 5.56
C HIS A 472 -32.79 6.12 6.99
N VAL A 473 -32.73 4.93 7.58
CA VAL A 473 -32.28 4.80 8.97
C VAL A 473 -30.78 4.99 9.07
N ARG A 474 -30.01 4.50 8.10
CA ARG A 474 -28.54 4.54 8.10
C ARG A 474 -28.03 4.40 6.67
N VAL A 475 -27.15 5.30 6.23
CA VAL A 475 -26.57 5.30 4.88
C VAL A 475 -25.08 5.57 4.94
N GLY A 476 -24.31 4.80 4.18
CA GLY A 476 -22.92 5.10 3.83
C GLY A 476 -22.80 5.33 2.34
N LEU A 477 -22.02 6.34 1.96
CA LEU A 477 -21.59 6.63 0.60
C LEU A 477 -20.07 6.45 0.56
N GLY A 478 -19.58 5.75 -0.46
CA GLY A 478 -18.17 5.75 -0.81
C GLY A 478 -18.01 6.08 -2.29
N VAL A 479 -16.93 6.76 -2.60
CA VAL A 479 -16.57 7.22 -3.94
C VAL A 479 -15.12 6.85 -4.20
N LEU A 480 -14.86 6.30 -5.38
CA LEU A 480 -13.52 6.00 -5.87
C LEU A 480 -13.34 6.63 -7.26
N VAL A 481 -12.23 7.32 -7.49
CA VAL A 481 -11.83 7.87 -8.79
C VAL A 481 -10.71 7.01 -9.33
N LEU A 482 -10.80 6.64 -10.60
CA LEU A 482 -9.81 5.85 -11.33
C LEU A 482 -9.31 6.63 -12.55
N ARG A 483 -8.00 6.82 -12.64
CA ARG A 483 -7.32 7.58 -13.68
C ARG A 483 -6.86 6.65 -14.80
N PRO A 484 -6.87 7.09 -16.06
CA PRO A 484 -6.32 6.26 -17.13
C PRO A 484 -4.86 5.90 -16.90
N ALA A 485 -4.55 4.61 -17.14
CA ALA A 485 -3.26 3.93 -16.91
C ALA A 485 -2.12 4.74 -17.50
#